data_AF-A0A7E6F456-F1
#
_entry.id   AF-A0A7E6F456-F1
#
_cell.length_a   1.000
_cell.length_b   1.000
_cell.length_c   1.000
_cell.angle_alpha   90.00
_cell.angle_beta   90.00
_cell.angle_gamma   90.00
#
_symmetry.space_group_name_H-M   'P 1'
#
loop_
_entity.id
_entity.type
_entity.pdbx_description
1 polymer ?
#
loop_
_entity_poly.entity_id
_entity_poly.type
_entity_poly.pdbx_seq_one_letter_code
_entity_poly.pdbx_strand_id
1 'polypeptide(L)'
;MMDFWSYFHVNISTVAPGLYAYVSMLDINYMRWVLWLVYPIIISFLLPLILAFCLVASILFLHFYSYRHGLRQAYAKDFWHGARQSLAVLWDFHGYIWHIVRILMEAFKVSPGTVQSCINLLNEGHILAIAPGGLREALFGDEYYQIMWSKRVGFAKVALKANVPVIPMFTQNIRETFRTPGWSRNILRKLYEKTRWPLLPIYGGFPVKLKTIFGEPIYPDQSESPEEFAKKVECKLQELINKHQRIPGSILQSLLDRVVKRKPKQS
;
A
#
# COMPACT_ATOMS: atom_id res chain seq x y z
N MET A 1 40.53 -37.05 22.52
CA MET A 1 40.61 -35.72 21.91
C MET A 1 39.18 -35.23 21.79
N MET A 2 38.72 -34.39 22.70
CA MET A 2 37.34 -33.90 22.75
C MET A 2 37.18 -32.75 21.75
N ASP A 3 36.16 -32.82 20.89
CA ASP A 3 35.87 -31.81 19.89
C ASP A 3 35.55 -30.46 20.54
N PHE A 4 36.32 -29.43 20.18
CA PHE A 4 36.15 -28.04 20.60
C PHE A 4 34.73 -27.49 20.31
N TRP A 5 34.00 -28.12 19.38
CA TRP A 5 32.65 -27.74 18.98
C TRP A 5 31.55 -28.20 19.94
N SER A 6 31.80 -29.15 20.86
CA SER A 6 30.75 -29.63 21.78
C SER A 6 30.41 -28.66 22.91
N TYR A 7 31.24 -27.63 23.14
CA TYR A 7 31.03 -26.63 24.20
C TYR A 7 30.13 -25.44 23.78
N PHE A 8 29.87 -25.26 22.48
CA PHE A 8 29.15 -24.08 21.96
C PHE A 8 27.80 -24.41 21.30
N HIS A 9 27.20 -25.57 21.60
CA HIS A 9 25.78 -25.80 21.30
C HIS A 9 24.90 -25.10 22.34
N VAL A 10 24.82 -23.77 22.27
CA VAL A 10 23.75 -23.04 22.95
C VAL A 10 22.44 -23.41 22.26
N ASN A 11 21.69 -24.33 22.86
CA ASN A 11 20.39 -24.75 22.36
C ASN A 11 19.42 -23.57 22.54
N ILE A 12 19.10 -22.85 21.46
CA ILE A 12 18.26 -21.64 21.51
C ILE A 12 16.86 -21.94 22.10
N SER A 13 16.42 -23.20 22.03
CA SER A 13 15.17 -23.67 22.64
C SER A 13 15.15 -23.63 24.17
N THR A 14 16.31 -23.75 24.84
CA THR A 14 16.41 -23.71 26.31
C THR A 14 16.68 -22.31 26.85
N VAL A 15 17.36 -21.45 26.10
CA VAL A 15 17.76 -20.10 26.56
C VAL A 15 16.65 -19.07 26.34
N ALA A 16 15.82 -19.23 25.31
CA ALA A 16 14.70 -18.33 25.05
C ALA A 16 13.55 -19.06 24.33
N PRO A 17 12.76 -19.89 25.03
CA PRO A 17 11.66 -20.65 24.42
C PRO A 17 10.65 -19.75 23.70
N GLY A 18 10.43 -18.52 24.20
CA GLY A 18 9.61 -17.52 23.52
C GLY A 18 10.20 -17.00 22.21
N LEU A 19 11.53 -16.88 22.10
CA LEU A 19 12.22 -16.46 20.88
C LEU A 19 12.24 -17.58 19.85
N TYR A 20 12.48 -18.83 20.28
CA TYR A 20 12.38 -19.99 19.40
C TYR A 20 10.96 -20.16 18.85
N ALA A 21 9.93 -20.02 19.70
CA ALA A 21 8.54 -20.03 19.28
C ALA A 21 8.24 -18.89 18.28
N TYR A 22 8.75 -17.68 18.51
CA TYR A 22 8.57 -16.53 17.63
C TYR A 22 9.27 -16.69 16.26
N VAL A 23 10.50 -17.21 16.25
CA VAL A 23 11.27 -17.50 15.03
C VAL A 23 10.65 -18.67 14.27
N SER A 24 10.10 -19.68 14.96
CA SER A 24 9.35 -20.77 14.32
C SER A 24 7.99 -20.33 13.77
N MET A 25 7.40 -19.25 14.32
CA MET A 25 6.17 -18.64 13.83
C MET A 25 6.40 -17.79 12.57
N LEU A 26 7.60 -17.20 12.44
CA LEU A 26 8.10 -16.60 11.21
C LEU A 26 8.52 -17.72 10.25
N ASP A 27 7.52 -18.36 9.63
CA ASP A 27 7.73 -19.45 8.68
C ASP A 27 8.74 -19.01 7.60
N ILE A 28 9.89 -19.68 7.57
CA ILE A 28 10.95 -19.45 6.57
C ILE A 28 10.36 -19.60 5.16
N ASN A 29 9.34 -20.45 4.98
CA ASN A 29 8.64 -20.59 3.71
C ASN A 29 7.80 -19.36 3.37
N TYR A 30 7.17 -18.73 4.36
CA TYR A 30 6.44 -17.49 4.17
C TYR A 30 7.39 -16.34 3.84
N MET A 31 8.48 -16.18 4.58
CA MET A 31 9.50 -15.16 4.28
C MET A 31 10.10 -15.39 2.89
N ARG A 32 10.35 -16.65 2.51
CA ARG A 32 10.79 -17.00 1.15
C ARG A 32 9.73 -16.67 0.09
N TRP A 33 8.44 -16.90 0.37
CA TRP A 33 7.35 -16.55 -0.54
C TRP A 33 7.19 -15.03 -0.71
N VAL A 34 7.25 -14.27 0.40
CA VAL A 34 7.21 -12.80 0.37
C VAL A 34 8.43 -12.26 -0.37
N LEU A 35 9.63 -12.78 -0.10
CA LEU A 35 10.83 -12.40 -0.82
C LEU A 35 10.72 -12.78 -2.30
N TRP A 36 10.15 -13.93 -2.66
CA TRP A 36 9.91 -14.32 -4.05
C TRP A 36 8.95 -13.38 -4.78
N LEU A 37 7.95 -12.82 -4.09
CA LEU A 37 7.04 -11.82 -4.64
C LEU A 37 7.71 -10.44 -4.78
N VAL A 38 8.52 -10.05 -3.79
CA VAL A 38 9.11 -8.72 -3.69
C VAL A 38 10.39 -8.59 -4.53
N TYR A 39 11.18 -9.66 -4.69
CA TYR A 39 12.42 -9.64 -5.47
C TYR A 39 12.23 -9.22 -6.93
N PRO A 40 11.25 -9.76 -7.69
CA PRO A 40 10.99 -9.33 -9.07
C PRO A 40 10.65 -7.85 -9.16
N ILE A 41 9.92 -7.32 -8.18
CA ILE A 41 9.54 -5.90 -8.11
C ILE A 41 10.78 -5.05 -7.78
N ILE A 42 11.58 -5.43 -6.78
CA ILE A 42 12.82 -4.72 -6.46
C ILE A 42 13.75 -4.77 -7.66
N ILE A 43 13.93 -5.91 -8.32
CA ILE A 43 14.77 -6.02 -9.52
C ILE A 43 14.20 -5.14 -10.63
N SER A 44 12.88 -5.16 -10.88
CA SER A 44 12.28 -4.37 -11.97
C SER A 44 12.38 -2.86 -11.77
N PHE A 45 12.55 -2.36 -10.54
CA PHE A 45 12.66 -0.92 -10.26
C PHE A 45 14.09 -0.48 -9.91
N LEU A 46 14.81 -1.29 -9.12
CA LEU A 46 16.16 -0.99 -8.63
C LEU A 46 17.22 -1.29 -9.70
N LEU A 47 17.08 -2.39 -10.46
CA LEU A 47 18.05 -2.74 -11.50
C LEU A 47 18.10 -1.69 -12.62
N PRO A 48 16.96 -1.15 -13.14
CA PRO A 48 17.01 -0.03 -14.08
C PRO A 48 17.67 1.22 -13.55
N LEU A 49 17.43 1.56 -12.27
CA LEU A 49 18.02 2.75 -11.64
C LEU A 49 19.53 2.58 -11.47
N ILE A 50 19.98 1.39 -11.06
CA ILE A 50 21.40 1.05 -10.97
C ILE A 50 22.04 1.06 -12.35
N LEU A 51 21.40 0.46 -13.37
CA LEU A 51 21.90 0.47 -14.75
C LEU A 51 21.98 1.88 -15.31
N ALA A 52 20.95 2.72 -15.11
CA ALA A 52 20.95 4.12 -15.52
C ALA A 52 22.07 4.90 -14.80
N PHE A 53 22.25 4.70 -13.51
CA PHE A 53 23.34 5.29 -12.75
C PHE A 53 24.71 4.84 -13.27
N CYS A 54 24.92 3.54 -13.49
CA CYS A 54 26.15 2.99 -14.05
C CYS A 54 26.43 3.53 -15.46
N LEU A 55 25.39 3.70 -16.29
CA LEU A 55 25.51 4.30 -17.62
C LEU A 55 25.93 5.78 -17.51
N VAL A 56 25.26 6.58 -16.67
CA VAL A 56 25.63 8.00 -16.46
C VAL A 56 27.06 8.11 -15.91
N ALA A 57 27.42 7.28 -14.93
CA ALA A 57 28.78 7.23 -14.39
C ALA A 57 29.82 6.86 -15.46
N SER A 58 29.49 5.91 -16.34
CA SER A 58 30.36 5.52 -17.46
C SER A 58 30.52 6.64 -18.49
N ILE A 59 29.45 7.41 -18.77
CA ILE A 59 29.50 8.58 -19.65
C ILE A 59 30.40 9.66 -19.06
N LEU A 60 30.27 9.96 -17.77
CA LEU A 60 31.11 10.94 -17.08
C LEU A 60 32.58 10.51 -17.07
N PHE A 61 32.85 9.22 -16.81
CA PHE A 61 34.19 8.66 -16.85
C PHE A 61 34.81 8.77 -18.26
N LEU A 62 34.07 8.37 -19.30
CA LEU A 62 34.52 8.50 -20.69
C LEU A 62 34.71 9.96 -21.10
N HIS A 63 33.86 10.88 -20.64
CA HIS A 63 34.01 12.30 -20.91
C HIS A 63 35.32 12.84 -20.31
N PHE A 64 35.57 12.54 -19.03
CA PHE A 64 36.81 12.92 -18.34
C PHE A 64 38.06 12.28 -18.96
N TYR A 65 37.94 11.01 -19.36
CA TYR A 65 39.02 10.27 -20.02
C TYR A 65 39.30 10.80 -21.44
N SER A 66 38.26 11.14 -22.21
CA SER A 66 38.37 11.70 -23.56
C SER A 66 38.93 13.12 -23.57
N TYR A 67 38.66 13.89 -22.51
CA TYR A 67 39.26 15.20 -22.28
C TYR A 67 40.79 15.07 -22.09
N ARG A 68 41.28 13.91 -21.63
CA ARG A 68 42.70 13.68 -21.37
C ARG A 68 43.43 12.94 -22.50
N HIS A 69 42.77 12.06 -23.24
CA HIS A 69 43.38 11.29 -24.34
C HIS A 69 42.42 11.09 -25.52
N GLY A 70 42.80 11.57 -26.70
CA GLY A 70 41.98 11.51 -27.92
C GLY A 70 41.96 10.12 -28.56
N LEU A 71 40.80 9.45 -28.58
CA LEU A 71 40.63 8.09 -29.13
C LEU A 71 39.63 8.06 -30.29
N ARG A 72 40.16 8.26 -31.51
CA ARG A 72 39.39 8.23 -32.77
C ARG A 72 39.01 6.83 -33.28
N GLN A 73 39.50 5.73 -32.69
CA GLN A 73 39.32 4.38 -33.24
C GLN A 73 38.49 3.40 -32.37
N ALA A 74 38.21 3.72 -31.10
CA ALA A 74 37.38 2.86 -30.23
C ALA A 74 35.86 2.97 -30.49
N TYR A 75 35.44 3.93 -31.33
CA TYR A 75 34.05 4.23 -31.69
C TYR A 75 33.51 3.43 -32.90
N ALA A 76 34.29 2.50 -33.47
CA ALA A 76 33.97 1.86 -34.76
C ALA A 76 32.86 0.78 -34.71
N LYS A 77 32.40 0.36 -33.52
CA LYS A 77 31.11 -0.32 -33.35
C LYS A 77 30.32 0.50 -32.35
N ASP A 78 29.19 1.05 -32.79
CA ASP A 78 28.44 2.08 -32.09
C ASP A 78 27.81 1.53 -30.79
N PHE A 79 28.62 1.41 -29.74
CA PHE A 79 28.22 1.00 -28.39
C PHE A 79 26.98 1.77 -27.91
N TRP A 80 26.89 3.05 -28.29
CA TRP A 80 25.76 3.92 -28.03
C TRP A 80 24.45 3.42 -28.64
N HIS A 81 24.50 2.71 -29.76
CA HIS A 81 23.31 2.08 -30.36
C HIS A 81 22.73 1.00 -29.46
N GLY A 82 23.57 0.06 -28.99
CA GLY A 82 23.13 -1.02 -28.08
C GLY A 82 22.64 -0.51 -26.72
N ALA A 83 23.30 0.52 -26.17
CA ALA A 83 22.88 1.16 -24.93
C ALA A 83 21.52 1.87 -25.06
N ARG A 84 21.31 2.65 -26.15
CA ARG A 84 20.02 3.29 -26.45
C ARG A 84 18.90 2.28 -26.66
N GLN A 85 19.18 1.19 -27.38
CA GLN A 85 18.20 0.13 -27.62
C GLN A 85 17.81 -0.60 -26.34
N SER A 86 18.76 -0.89 -25.46
CA SER A 86 18.48 -1.50 -24.15
C SER A 86 17.61 -0.61 -23.27
N LEU A 87 17.89 0.70 -23.25
CA LEU A 87 17.09 1.69 -22.51
C LEU A 87 15.68 1.84 -23.10
N ALA A 88 15.55 1.81 -24.42
CA ALA A 88 14.25 1.83 -25.11
C ALA A 88 13.40 0.62 -24.74
N VAL A 89 13.96 -0.60 -24.82
CA VAL A 89 13.26 -1.85 -24.41
C VAL A 89 12.84 -1.80 -22.94
N LEU A 90 13.69 -1.26 -22.06
CA LEU A 90 13.36 -1.10 -20.66
C LEU A 90 12.18 -0.14 -20.45
N TRP A 91 12.17 0.99 -21.15
CA TRP A 91 11.10 1.97 -21.07
C TRP A 91 9.79 1.45 -21.68
N ASP A 92 9.88 0.71 -22.79
CA ASP A 92 8.75 0.02 -23.42
C ASP A 92 8.15 -1.03 -22.49
N PHE A 93 9.00 -1.84 -21.83
CA PHE A 93 8.56 -2.81 -20.83
C PHE A 93 7.87 -2.15 -19.63
N HIS A 94 8.42 -1.05 -19.12
CA HIS A 94 7.78 -0.26 -18.08
C HIS A 94 6.42 0.30 -18.53
N GLY A 95 6.36 0.85 -19.76
CA GLY A 95 5.11 1.31 -20.36
C GLY A 95 4.07 0.20 -20.51
N TYR A 96 4.51 -1.00 -20.90
CA TYR A 96 3.67 -2.20 -20.98
C TYR A 96 3.09 -2.61 -19.63
N ILE A 97 3.89 -2.58 -18.55
CA ILE A 97 3.42 -2.83 -17.19
C ILE A 97 2.32 -1.83 -16.82
N TRP A 98 2.52 -0.53 -17.03
CA TRP A 98 1.50 0.48 -16.74
C TRP A 98 0.24 0.29 -17.58
N HIS A 99 0.39 -0.11 -18.84
CA HIS A 99 -0.74 -0.42 -19.69
C HIS A 99 -1.54 -1.61 -19.16
N ILE A 100 -0.89 -2.67 -18.69
CA ILE A 100 -1.58 -3.81 -18.06
C ILE A 100 -2.33 -3.36 -16.81
N VAL A 101 -1.69 -2.58 -15.94
CA VAL A 101 -2.33 -2.06 -14.72
C VAL A 101 -3.56 -1.22 -15.07
N ARG A 102 -3.48 -0.40 -16.12
CA ARG A 102 -4.62 0.37 -16.63
C ARG A 102 -5.77 -0.53 -17.08
N ILE A 103 -5.50 -1.55 -17.90
CA ILE A 103 -6.52 -2.51 -18.34
C ILE A 103 -7.17 -3.19 -17.14
N LEU A 104 -6.38 -3.61 -16.15
CA LEU A 104 -6.91 -4.25 -14.95
C LEU A 104 -7.82 -3.28 -14.17
N MET A 105 -7.42 -2.03 -13.99
CA MET A 105 -8.26 -1.01 -13.34
C MET A 105 -9.57 -0.79 -14.10
N GLU A 106 -9.53 -0.71 -15.43
CA GLU A 106 -10.72 -0.57 -16.28
C GLU A 106 -11.63 -1.80 -16.17
N ALA A 107 -11.07 -3.02 -16.16
CA ALA A 107 -11.81 -4.26 -15.97
C ALA A 107 -12.50 -4.33 -14.59
N PHE A 108 -11.85 -3.82 -13.54
CA PHE A 108 -12.44 -3.67 -12.22
C PHE A 108 -13.33 -2.43 -12.07
N LYS A 109 -13.57 -1.67 -13.17
CA LYS A 109 -14.32 -0.41 -13.20
C LYS A 109 -13.83 0.63 -12.19
N VAL A 110 -12.52 0.61 -11.90
CA VAL A 110 -11.85 1.61 -11.08
C VAL A 110 -11.51 2.79 -11.98
N SER A 111 -12.33 3.83 -11.92
CA SER A 111 -12.15 5.06 -12.70
C SER A 111 -11.81 6.25 -11.81
N PRO A 112 -10.90 7.15 -12.22
CA PRO A 112 -10.83 8.49 -11.64
C PRO A 112 -12.14 9.24 -11.94
N GLY A 113 -13.12 9.10 -11.05
CA GLY A 113 -14.43 9.70 -11.20
C GLY A 113 -14.46 11.17 -10.80
N THR A 114 -14.94 12.04 -11.69
CA THR A 114 -15.42 13.37 -11.30
C THR A 114 -16.76 13.25 -10.58
N VAL A 115 -17.16 14.27 -9.82
CA VAL A 115 -18.49 14.32 -9.16
C VAL A 115 -19.62 14.05 -10.18
N GLN A 116 -19.53 14.60 -11.39
CA GLN A 116 -20.55 14.42 -12.41
C GLN A 116 -20.60 12.99 -12.95
N SER A 117 -19.44 12.38 -13.21
CA SER A 117 -19.39 10.98 -13.66
C SER A 117 -19.99 10.03 -12.62
N CYS A 118 -19.70 10.27 -11.34
CA CYS A 118 -20.30 9.49 -10.25
C CYS A 118 -21.82 9.64 -10.18
N ILE A 119 -22.35 10.86 -10.37
CA ILE A 119 -23.80 11.11 -10.41
C ILE A 119 -24.46 10.38 -11.58
N ASN A 120 -23.85 10.44 -12.77
CA ASN A 120 -24.38 9.75 -13.95
C ASN A 120 -24.47 8.24 -13.72
N LEU A 121 -23.41 7.62 -13.16
CA LEU A 121 -23.41 6.18 -12.83
C LEU A 121 -24.52 5.82 -11.83
N LEU A 122 -24.75 6.66 -10.82
CA LEU A 122 -25.82 6.44 -9.84
C LEU A 122 -27.21 6.57 -10.49
N ASN A 123 -27.40 7.55 -11.37
CA ASN A 123 -28.66 7.75 -12.12
C ASN A 123 -28.94 6.60 -13.10
N GLU A 124 -27.90 5.95 -13.63
CA GLU A 124 -27.99 4.73 -14.44
C GLU A 124 -28.35 3.48 -13.60
N GLY A 125 -28.49 3.60 -12.28
CA GLY A 125 -28.82 2.51 -11.36
C GLY A 125 -27.62 1.67 -10.92
N HIS A 126 -26.39 2.15 -11.12
CA HIS A 126 -25.19 1.46 -10.63
C HIS A 126 -24.91 1.73 -9.16
N ILE A 127 -24.17 0.82 -8.52
CA ILE A 127 -23.66 0.99 -7.15
C ILE A 127 -22.24 1.54 -7.23
N LEU A 128 -21.94 2.52 -6.37
CA LEU A 128 -20.63 3.16 -6.32
C LEU A 128 -19.97 2.95 -4.97
N ALA A 129 -18.76 2.39 -4.97
CA ALA A 129 -17.91 2.29 -3.79
C ALA A 129 -16.88 3.43 -3.80
N ILE A 130 -16.91 4.29 -2.78
CA ILE A 130 -15.97 5.41 -2.63
C ILE A 130 -15.18 5.24 -1.33
N ALA A 131 -13.87 5.43 -1.40
CA ALA A 131 -13.00 5.57 -0.23
C ALA A 131 -12.62 7.05 -0.05
N PRO A 132 -13.32 7.84 0.81
CA PRO A 132 -13.12 9.29 0.89
C PRO A 132 -11.70 9.69 1.33
N GLY A 133 -11.10 8.89 2.21
CA GLY A 133 -9.71 9.04 2.66
C GLY A 133 -8.66 8.71 1.60
N GLY A 134 -9.05 8.03 0.52
CA GLY A 134 -8.21 7.68 -0.62
C GLY A 134 -6.85 7.10 -0.24
N LEU A 135 -5.85 7.38 -1.08
CA LEU A 135 -4.49 6.88 -0.88
C LEU A 135 -3.88 7.36 0.45
N ARG A 136 -4.19 8.58 0.89
CA ARG A 136 -3.70 9.12 2.18
C ARG A 136 -4.13 8.26 3.35
N GLU A 137 -5.42 7.92 3.43
CA GLU A 137 -5.93 7.06 4.49
C GLU A 137 -5.42 5.63 4.36
N ALA A 138 -5.34 5.09 3.13
CA ALA A 138 -4.78 3.76 2.89
C ALA A 138 -3.35 3.64 3.42
N LEU A 139 -2.51 4.65 3.19
CA LEU A 139 -1.09 4.66 3.53
C LEU A 139 -0.79 4.98 5.01
N PHE A 140 -1.55 5.89 5.62
CA PHE A 140 -1.21 6.44 6.95
C PHE A 140 -2.11 5.99 8.08
N GLY A 141 -3.15 5.19 7.81
CA GLY A 141 -4.01 4.71 8.89
C GLY A 141 -3.30 3.69 9.76
N ASP A 142 -3.61 3.77 11.05
CA ASP A 142 -2.93 3.08 12.11
C ASP A 142 -3.84 2.10 12.84
N GLU A 143 -3.29 1.45 13.86
CA GLU A 143 -3.99 0.57 14.78
C GLU A 143 -5.15 1.24 15.54
N TYR A 144 -5.28 2.57 15.51
CA TYR A 144 -6.40 3.28 16.13
C TYR A 144 -7.60 3.48 15.19
N TYR A 145 -7.45 3.11 13.90
CA TYR A 145 -8.53 3.18 12.92
C TYR A 145 -9.16 4.59 12.82
N GLN A 146 -8.33 5.62 12.96
CA GLN A 146 -8.78 7.00 12.81
C GLN A 146 -9.12 7.30 11.35
N ILE A 147 -10.29 7.91 11.13
CA ILE A 147 -10.71 8.38 9.82
C ILE A 147 -9.86 9.61 9.42
N MET A 148 -9.43 9.68 8.16
CA MET A 148 -8.48 10.68 7.67
C MET A 148 -8.95 11.36 6.38
N TRP A 149 -10.22 11.76 6.35
CA TRP A 149 -10.82 12.42 5.19
C TRP A 149 -10.36 13.88 5.02
N SER A 150 -9.91 14.53 6.09
CA SER A 150 -9.46 15.92 6.08
C SER A 150 -10.56 16.83 5.50
N LYS A 151 -10.27 17.62 4.45
CA LYS A 151 -11.24 18.51 3.80
C LYS A 151 -11.97 17.87 2.60
N ARG A 152 -11.93 16.54 2.45
CA ARG A 152 -12.47 15.86 1.27
C ARG A 152 -13.95 15.52 1.45
N VAL A 153 -14.80 16.25 0.72
CA VAL A 153 -16.27 16.12 0.76
C VAL A 153 -16.87 15.70 -0.60
N GLY A 154 -16.04 15.16 -1.50
CA GLY A 154 -16.47 14.82 -2.87
C GLY A 154 -17.62 13.81 -2.90
N PHE A 155 -17.57 12.78 -2.05
CA PHE A 155 -18.62 11.77 -1.95
C PHE A 155 -19.95 12.37 -1.45
N ALA A 156 -19.88 13.31 -0.50
CA ALA A 156 -21.06 13.98 0.03
C ALA A 156 -21.75 14.83 -1.04
N LYS A 157 -20.97 15.55 -1.87
CA LYS A 157 -21.50 16.28 -3.04
C LYS A 157 -22.19 15.36 -4.03
N VAL A 158 -21.66 14.16 -4.26
CA VAL A 158 -22.29 13.16 -5.15
C VAL A 158 -23.61 12.69 -4.54
N ALA A 159 -23.62 12.29 -3.26
CA ALA A 159 -24.79 11.77 -2.58
C ALA A 159 -25.94 12.80 -2.51
N LEU A 160 -25.64 14.05 -2.14
CA LEU A 160 -26.63 15.13 -2.07
C LEU A 160 -27.25 15.43 -3.45
N LYS A 161 -26.41 15.54 -4.50
CA LYS A 161 -26.86 15.85 -5.87
C LYS A 161 -27.65 14.71 -6.52
N ALA A 162 -27.22 13.46 -6.31
CA ALA A 162 -27.93 12.29 -6.81
C ALA A 162 -29.11 11.89 -5.91
N ASN A 163 -29.25 12.52 -4.73
CA ASN A 163 -30.27 12.20 -3.73
C ASN A 163 -30.33 10.70 -3.37
N VAL A 164 -29.16 10.08 -3.19
CA VAL A 164 -29.03 8.64 -2.89
C VAL A 164 -28.48 8.43 -1.48
N PRO A 165 -28.87 7.34 -0.78
CA PRO A 165 -28.31 7.03 0.53
C PRO A 165 -26.84 6.62 0.46
N VAL A 166 -26.09 6.97 1.49
CA VAL A 166 -24.72 6.48 1.71
C VAL A 166 -24.74 5.39 2.77
N ILE A 167 -24.23 4.21 2.42
CA ILE A 167 -24.07 3.10 3.37
C ILE A 167 -22.61 3.10 3.85
N PRO A 168 -22.33 3.52 5.10
CA PRO A 168 -20.97 3.45 5.63
C PRO A 168 -20.55 2.00 5.77
N MET A 169 -19.34 1.67 5.35
CA MET A 169 -18.77 0.34 5.55
C MET A 169 -17.31 0.43 5.96
N PHE A 170 -16.85 -0.55 6.74
CA PHE A 170 -15.43 -0.73 7.01
C PHE A 170 -15.09 -2.22 7.09
N THR A 171 -13.80 -2.53 6.93
CA THR A 171 -13.31 -3.90 7.04
C THR A 171 -12.53 -4.06 8.34
N GLN A 172 -13.02 -4.92 9.22
CA GLN A 172 -12.37 -5.29 10.48
C GLN A 172 -10.99 -5.92 10.20
N ASN A 173 -10.01 -5.58 11.02
CA ASN A 173 -8.62 -6.06 10.95
C ASN A 173 -7.80 -5.66 9.71
N ILE A 174 -8.32 -4.79 8.83
CA ILE A 174 -7.62 -4.42 7.59
C ILE A 174 -6.25 -3.75 7.85
N ARG A 175 -6.08 -3.04 8.97
CA ARG A 175 -4.80 -2.42 9.39
C ARG A 175 -3.82 -3.40 10.02
N GLU A 176 -4.28 -4.61 10.36
CA GLU A 176 -3.42 -5.68 10.83
C GLU A 176 -2.89 -6.54 9.69
N THR A 177 -3.48 -6.44 8.49
CA THR A 177 -2.92 -7.07 7.29
C THR A 177 -1.63 -6.40 6.86
N PHE A 178 -1.61 -5.06 6.86
CA PHE A 178 -0.48 -4.25 6.41
C PHE A 178 -0.26 -3.06 7.35
N ARG A 179 0.99 -2.80 7.74
CA ARG A 179 1.39 -1.69 8.59
C ARG A 179 2.58 -0.94 8.04
N THR A 180 2.58 0.36 8.30
CA THR A 180 3.74 1.24 8.10
C THR A 180 4.52 1.37 9.42
N PRO A 181 5.86 1.24 9.44
CA PRO A 181 6.68 1.42 10.64
C PRO A 181 6.44 2.77 11.31
N GLY A 182 6.17 2.77 12.62
CA GLY A 182 5.78 3.98 13.34
C GLY A 182 6.81 5.12 13.27
N TRP A 183 8.11 4.78 13.32
CA TRP A 183 9.21 5.76 13.29
C TRP A 183 9.27 6.57 11.99
N SER A 184 8.83 6.01 10.86
CA SER A 184 8.90 6.67 9.55
C SER A 184 7.62 7.43 9.19
N ARG A 185 6.49 7.16 9.88
CA ARG A 185 5.17 7.72 9.53
C ARG A 185 5.14 9.25 9.46
N ASN A 186 5.68 9.95 10.46
CA ASN A 186 5.59 11.41 10.50
C ASN A 186 6.42 12.10 9.43
N ILE A 187 7.63 11.60 9.17
CA ILE A 187 8.55 12.15 8.16
C ILE A 187 7.99 11.87 6.77
N LEU A 188 7.59 10.62 6.51
CA LEU A 188 7.04 10.21 5.21
C LEU A 188 5.68 10.85 4.93
N ARG A 189 4.85 11.12 5.96
CA ARG A 189 3.61 11.88 5.80
C ARG A 189 3.87 13.31 5.32
N LYS A 190 4.81 14.01 5.95
CA LYS A 190 5.19 15.37 5.52
C LYS A 190 5.73 15.37 4.09
N LEU A 191 6.57 14.39 3.75
CA LEU A 191 7.10 14.24 2.40
C LEU A 191 5.97 13.97 1.41
N TYR A 192 5.10 12.99 1.68
CA TYR A 192 3.96 12.64 0.84
C TYR A 192 2.99 13.82 0.64
N GLU A 193 2.68 14.59 1.68
CA GLU A 193 1.77 15.73 1.57
C GLU A 193 2.35 16.81 0.64
N LYS A 194 3.69 16.95 0.58
CA LYS A 194 4.40 17.88 -0.31
C LYS A 194 4.61 17.34 -1.73
N THR A 195 5.03 16.09 -1.89
CA THR A 195 5.46 15.53 -3.18
C THR A 195 4.42 14.64 -3.85
N ARG A 196 3.41 14.17 -3.09
CA ARG A 196 2.43 13.16 -3.50
C ARG A 196 3.05 11.84 -3.94
N TRP A 197 4.32 11.60 -3.61
CA TRP A 197 5.04 10.38 -3.95
C TRP A 197 4.74 9.27 -2.93
N PRO A 198 4.15 8.13 -3.35
CA PRO A 198 3.64 7.12 -2.44
C PRO A 198 4.71 6.06 -2.05
N LEU A 199 5.93 6.50 -1.69
CA LEU A 199 6.99 5.61 -1.25
C LEU A 199 6.92 5.44 0.27
N LEU A 200 6.24 4.39 0.73
CA LEU A 200 6.22 3.98 2.13
C LEU A 200 6.69 2.53 2.27
N PRO A 201 7.59 2.25 3.21
CA PRO A 201 7.88 0.88 3.59
C PRO A 201 6.63 0.33 4.30
N ILE A 202 5.88 -0.52 3.61
CA ILE A 202 4.75 -1.26 4.17
C ILE A 202 5.26 -2.67 4.45
N TYR A 203 5.08 -3.15 5.67
CA TYR A 203 5.30 -4.55 6.01
C TYR A 203 3.95 -5.19 6.35
N GLY A 204 3.79 -6.47 6.04
CA GLY A 204 2.52 -7.14 6.24
C GLY A 204 2.29 -8.29 5.27
N GLY A 205 1.03 -8.48 4.89
CA GLY A 205 0.53 -9.70 4.28
C GLY A 205 0.13 -10.74 5.32
N PHE A 206 -0.12 -10.32 6.57
CA PHE A 206 -0.52 -11.24 7.62
C PHE A 206 -1.89 -11.83 7.32
N PRO A 207 -2.07 -13.15 7.44
CA PRO A 207 -3.35 -13.80 7.18
C PRO A 207 -4.28 -13.56 8.37
N VAL A 208 -4.69 -12.32 8.62
CA VAL A 208 -5.71 -12.00 9.63
C VAL A 208 -7.10 -12.33 9.11
N LYS A 209 -8.09 -12.42 10.01
CA LYS A 209 -9.49 -12.57 9.60
C LYS A 209 -10.06 -11.21 9.24
N LEU A 210 -10.45 -11.04 7.97
CA LEU A 210 -11.13 -9.85 7.49
C LEU A 210 -12.64 -10.04 7.55
N LYS A 211 -13.35 -9.02 8.04
CA LYS A 211 -14.82 -8.99 8.02
C LYS A 211 -15.29 -7.60 7.63
N THR A 212 -15.93 -7.49 6.47
CA THR A 212 -16.58 -6.25 6.04
C THR A 212 -17.90 -6.09 6.76
N ILE A 213 -18.13 -4.91 7.32
CA ILE A 213 -19.31 -4.57 8.11
C ILE A 213 -19.95 -3.35 7.48
N PHE A 214 -21.23 -3.47 7.14
CA PHE A 214 -22.06 -2.40 6.62
C PHE A 214 -22.87 -1.80 7.78
N GLY A 215 -22.94 -0.48 7.84
CA GLY A 215 -23.84 0.25 8.73
C GLY A 215 -25.19 0.51 8.10
N GLU A 216 -26.04 1.22 8.82
CA GLU A 216 -27.35 1.63 8.32
C GLU A 216 -27.25 2.69 7.21
N PRO A 217 -28.15 2.70 6.22
CA PRO A 217 -28.19 3.73 5.18
C PRO A 217 -28.40 5.12 5.76
N ILE A 218 -27.57 6.08 5.33
CA ILE A 218 -27.66 7.48 5.73
C ILE A 218 -28.20 8.27 4.54
N TYR A 219 -29.42 8.78 4.68
CA TYR A 219 -30.08 9.57 3.64
C TYR A 219 -29.62 11.03 3.69
N PRO A 220 -29.32 11.64 2.53
CA PRO A 220 -29.02 13.07 2.43
C PRO A 220 -30.27 13.91 2.72
N ASP A 221 -30.10 14.98 3.48
CA ASP A 221 -31.07 16.06 3.66
C ASP A 221 -30.71 17.20 2.70
N GLN A 222 -31.64 17.63 1.86
CA GLN A 222 -31.40 18.69 0.86
C GLN A 222 -31.08 20.06 1.50
N SER A 223 -31.36 20.24 2.78
CA SER A 223 -31.03 21.45 3.53
C SER A 223 -29.61 21.47 4.11
N GLU A 224 -28.91 20.32 4.16
CA GLU A 224 -27.61 20.20 4.82
C GLU A 224 -26.45 20.47 3.84
N SER A 225 -25.36 21.06 4.34
CA SER A 225 -24.16 21.29 3.53
C SER A 225 -23.38 19.99 3.27
N PRO A 226 -22.60 19.89 2.17
CA PRO A 226 -21.75 18.72 1.93
C PRO A 226 -20.77 18.41 3.07
N GLU A 227 -20.29 19.43 3.76
CA GLU A 227 -19.40 19.32 4.91
C GLU A 227 -20.12 18.72 6.13
N GLU A 228 -21.35 19.17 6.41
CA GLU A 228 -22.18 18.63 7.50
C GLU A 228 -22.57 17.17 7.23
N PHE A 229 -23.01 16.87 6.01
CA PHE A 229 -23.31 15.50 5.61
C PHE A 229 -22.08 14.59 5.71
N ALA A 230 -20.93 15.06 5.23
CA ALA A 230 -19.69 14.30 5.32
C ALA A 230 -19.33 14.00 6.79
N LYS A 231 -19.46 15.00 7.68
CA LYS A 231 -19.20 14.84 9.11
C LYS A 231 -20.17 13.88 9.78
N LYS A 232 -21.46 13.93 9.43
CA LYS A 232 -22.49 12.98 9.89
C LYS A 232 -22.14 11.55 9.51
N VAL A 233 -21.74 11.31 8.26
CA VAL A 233 -21.28 10.00 7.78
C VAL A 233 -19.99 9.56 8.47
N GLU A 234 -19.04 10.48 8.68
CA GLU A 234 -17.79 10.23 9.43
C GLU A 234 -18.07 9.76 10.85
N CYS A 235 -18.95 10.47 11.58
CA CYS A 235 -19.35 10.09 12.94
C CYS A 235 -19.98 8.70 12.97
N LYS A 236 -20.91 8.40 12.06
CA LYS A 236 -21.55 7.08 11.96
C LYS A 236 -20.58 5.97 11.61
N LEU A 237 -19.61 6.24 10.73
CA LEU A 237 -18.56 5.28 10.39
C LEU A 237 -17.62 5.05 11.59
N GLN A 238 -17.27 6.10 12.34
CA GLN A 238 -16.43 5.97 13.54
C GLN A 238 -17.15 5.21 14.65
N GLU A 239 -18.45 5.44 14.85
CA GLU A 239 -19.30 4.62 15.75
C GLU A 239 -19.29 3.14 15.34
N LEU A 240 -19.45 2.86 14.04
CA LEU A 240 -19.42 1.52 13.48
C LEU A 240 -18.07 0.82 13.72
N ILE A 241 -16.97 1.55 13.53
CA ILE A 241 -15.60 1.10 13.83
C ILE A 241 -15.44 0.83 15.33
N ASN A 242 -15.79 1.78 16.19
CA ASN A 242 -15.63 1.66 17.65
C ASN A 242 -16.42 0.48 18.24
N LYS A 243 -17.57 0.16 17.64
CA LYS A 243 -18.42 -0.97 18.03
C LYS A 243 -17.79 -2.32 17.66
N HIS A 244 -17.18 -2.43 16.49
CA HIS A 244 -16.79 -3.72 15.92
C HIS A 244 -15.28 -3.97 15.89
N GLN A 245 -14.44 -2.95 15.88
CA GLN A 245 -12.99 -3.05 15.86
C GLN A 245 -12.41 -3.09 17.29
N ARG A 246 -11.31 -3.81 17.48
CA ARG A 246 -10.51 -3.71 18.72
C ARG A 246 -9.54 -2.54 18.54
N ILE A 247 -9.52 -1.62 19.50
CA ILE A 247 -8.67 -0.43 19.48
C ILE A 247 -7.86 -0.39 20.79
N PRO A 248 -6.52 -0.30 20.74
CA PRO A 248 -5.70 -0.39 19.53
C PRO A 248 -5.79 -1.79 18.89
N GLY A 249 -5.70 -1.82 17.56
CA GLY A 249 -5.63 -3.05 16.78
C GLY A 249 -4.32 -3.80 17.06
N SER A 250 -4.39 -5.14 17.06
CA SER A 250 -3.26 -6.00 17.40
C SER A 250 -3.17 -7.15 16.42
N ILE A 251 -2.04 -7.25 15.70
CA ILE A 251 -1.81 -8.31 14.70
C ILE A 251 -1.97 -9.69 15.33
N LEU A 252 -1.33 -9.92 16.49
CA LEU A 252 -1.38 -11.21 17.18
C LEU A 252 -2.82 -11.61 17.51
N GLN A 253 -3.58 -10.69 18.08
CA GLN A 253 -4.96 -11.00 18.47
C GLN A 253 -5.88 -11.14 17.24
N SER A 254 -5.64 -10.39 16.17
CA SER A 254 -6.38 -10.51 14.90
C SER A 254 -6.05 -11.80 14.13
N LEU A 255 -4.86 -12.38 14.35
CA LEU A 255 -4.53 -13.73 13.91
C LEU A 255 -5.29 -14.78 14.73
N LEU A 256 -5.33 -14.63 16.05
CA LEU A 256 -6.07 -15.54 16.95
C LEU A 256 -7.58 -15.55 16.66
N ASP A 257 -8.15 -14.43 16.20
CA ASP A 257 -9.56 -14.33 15.76
C ASP A 257 -9.93 -15.30 14.62
N ARG A 258 -8.93 -15.95 13.96
CA ARG A 258 -9.18 -17.05 13.00
C ARG A 258 -9.63 -18.33 13.67
N VAL A 259 -9.04 -18.65 14.81
CA VAL A 259 -9.28 -19.92 15.53
C VAL A 259 -10.33 -19.71 16.63
N VAL A 260 -10.23 -18.58 17.33
CA VAL A 260 -11.13 -18.25 18.44
C VAL A 260 -12.22 -17.32 17.95
N LYS A 261 -13.49 -17.74 18.07
CA LYS A 261 -14.63 -16.87 17.78
C LYS A 261 -14.68 -15.72 18.79
N ARG A 262 -14.49 -14.51 18.29
CA ARG A 262 -14.62 -13.28 19.06
C ARG A 262 -16.07 -13.10 19.54
N LYS A 263 -16.26 -12.88 20.84
CA LYS A 263 -17.55 -12.40 21.38
C LYS A 263 -17.75 -10.94 20.96
N PRO A 264 -18.93 -10.55 20.46
CA PRO A 264 -19.23 -9.16 20.15
C PRO A 264 -19.13 -8.31 21.42
N LYS A 265 -18.67 -7.07 21.27
CA LYS A 265 -18.66 -6.10 22.36
C LYS A 265 -20.12 -5.82 22.72
N GLN A 266 -20.52 -6.12 23.96
CA GLN A 266 -21.85 -5.73 24.46
C GLN A 266 -21.86 -4.21 24.52
N SER A 267 -22.85 -3.60 23.86
CA SER A 267 -23.09 -2.16 23.81
C SER A 267 -23.62 -1.65 25.14
#